data_AF-A0A8I1TRP7-F1
#
_entry.id   AF-A0A8I1TRP7-F1
#
_cell.length_a   1.000
_cell.length_b   1.000
_cell.length_c   1.000
_cell.angle_alpha   90.00
_cell.angle_beta   90.00
_cell.angle_gamma   90.00
#
_symmetry.space_group_name_H-M   'P 1'
#
loop_
_entity.id
_entity.type
_entity.pdbx_description
1 polymer ?
#
loop_
_entity_poly.entity_id
_entity_poly.type
_entity_poly.pdbx_seq_one_letter_code
_entity_poly.pdbx_strand_id
1 'polypeptide(L)'
;MPGPSHPIDDHDPAVVTRAFREIWRARGEQLGAEFPVPDCPYSAAELAGLARQRRRPGYLPAGLATQDGRALLATLFPALCSWAAVEDSVVVNDRDAWGWFDYETDVEAPHAGTAQNELLDVTADGGPTLLTLNQYIVAGHDTLLATGRYLDEGGTWSRVASRIDGRMVSCRLDGPAPPDDPYGEQPEPGSLLVAYDLGATDRGPTTGARSSTRGPSGDRPATPRTTYDVGRFPTPIVHDLGQRRRDLVGRYLELGFHRRLGMSEDDYKRSMPALSARPASYAGRFEVPLLVETRIDWRTQAELAGIAIGGGRLDLDYVPLDARWSQMGEPYSAWFAWWGARFPDAIAPDEARAALAPDEAGADLRELVAMHVAHPELVAEGRYFEPLNAVLDGSYATGLTGFDDDILRTACLYWWRGRPEIGANLRPKAISICRPLLRGAAVGR
;
A
#
# COMPACT_ATOMS: atom_id res chain seq x y z
N MET A 1 7.26 -15.00 18.89
CA MET A 1 7.77 -16.38 19.02
C MET A 1 9.26 -16.30 19.32
N PRO A 2 9.78 -16.86 20.42
CA PRO A 2 11.23 -17.01 20.55
C PRO A 2 11.72 -17.92 19.42
N GLY A 3 12.69 -17.43 18.64
CA GLY A 3 13.25 -18.19 17.52
C GLY A 3 13.94 -19.49 18.00
N PRO A 4 14.07 -20.50 17.12
CA PRO A 4 14.79 -21.71 17.48
C PRO A 4 16.22 -21.38 17.91
N SER A 5 16.64 -21.93 19.05
CA SER A 5 17.97 -21.72 19.67
C SER A 5 19.13 -22.33 18.88
N HIS A 6 18.85 -22.93 17.72
CA HIS A 6 19.82 -23.47 16.79
C HIS A 6 19.37 -23.14 15.35
N PRO A 7 20.28 -22.69 14.47
CA PRO A 7 19.98 -22.58 13.05
C PRO A 7 19.54 -23.95 12.52
N ILE A 8 18.51 -23.98 11.69
CA ILE A 8 18.04 -25.20 11.03
C ILE A 8 19.20 -25.74 10.20
N ASP A 9 19.56 -27.02 10.41
CA ASP A 9 20.48 -27.70 9.50
C ASP A 9 19.76 -27.96 8.18
N ASP A 10 19.88 -26.99 7.28
CA ASP A 10 19.21 -26.97 5.97
C ASP A 10 19.84 -27.99 5.00
N HIS A 11 20.75 -28.89 5.43
CA HIS A 11 21.43 -29.88 4.58
C HIS A 11 20.82 -31.30 4.63
N ASP A 12 19.96 -31.60 5.61
CA ASP A 12 19.28 -32.90 5.71
C ASP A 12 17.78 -32.77 5.34
N PRO A 13 17.31 -33.47 4.28
CA PRO A 13 15.90 -33.43 3.86
C PRO A 13 14.90 -33.81 4.96
N ALA A 14 15.25 -34.73 5.86
CA ALA A 14 14.39 -35.13 6.96
C ALA A 14 14.28 -34.03 8.03
N VAL A 15 15.39 -33.32 8.29
CA VAL A 15 15.41 -32.15 9.18
C VAL A 15 14.58 -31.01 8.60
N VAL A 16 14.77 -30.70 7.31
CA VAL A 16 13.97 -29.68 6.60
C VAL A 16 12.49 -30.02 6.63
N THR A 17 12.12 -31.27 6.33
CA THR A 17 10.72 -31.74 6.39
C THR A 17 10.11 -31.51 7.78
N ARG A 18 10.82 -31.94 8.83
CA ARG A 18 10.34 -31.79 10.21
C ARG A 18 10.19 -30.32 10.60
N ALA A 19 11.16 -29.48 10.25
CA ALA A 19 11.13 -28.05 10.55
C ALA A 19 9.94 -27.36 9.87
N PHE A 20 9.72 -27.57 8.56
CA PHE A 20 8.59 -26.96 7.87
C PHE A 20 7.24 -27.50 8.35
N ARG A 21 7.13 -28.78 8.70
CA ARG A 21 5.92 -29.33 9.35
C ARG A 21 5.63 -28.63 10.68
N GLU A 22 6.64 -28.38 11.49
CA GLU A 22 6.47 -27.67 12.76
C GLU A 22 6.10 -26.20 12.58
N ILE A 23 6.78 -25.50 11.67
CA ILE A 23 6.46 -24.10 11.31
C ILE A 23 5.01 -23.99 10.84
N TRP A 24 4.59 -24.83 9.90
CA TRP A 24 3.25 -24.77 9.34
C TRP A 24 2.16 -25.31 10.27
N ARG A 25 2.49 -26.23 11.20
CA ARG A 25 1.59 -26.58 12.31
C ARG A 25 1.32 -25.37 13.20
N ALA A 26 2.37 -24.67 13.64
CA ALA A 26 2.22 -23.49 14.51
C ALA A 26 1.45 -22.35 13.82
N ARG A 27 1.71 -22.11 12.52
CA ARG A 27 0.91 -21.17 11.70
C ARG A 27 -0.53 -21.62 11.55
N GLY A 28 -0.75 -22.92 11.31
CA GLY A 28 -2.09 -23.51 11.24
C GLY A 28 -2.91 -23.31 12.51
N GLU A 29 -2.30 -23.54 13.68
CA GLU A 29 -2.93 -23.32 14.99
C GLU A 29 -3.41 -21.86 15.17
N GLN A 30 -2.64 -20.88 14.69
CA GLN A 30 -3.04 -19.46 14.75
C GLN A 30 -4.27 -19.14 13.89
N LEU A 31 -4.45 -19.82 12.76
CA LEU A 31 -5.58 -19.61 11.85
C LEU A 31 -6.74 -20.58 12.11
N GLY A 32 -6.60 -21.55 13.01
CA GLY A 32 -7.55 -22.66 13.13
C GLY A 32 -7.63 -23.51 11.85
N ALA A 33 -6.53 -23.63 11.11
CA ALA A 33 -6.43 -24.33 9.83
C ALA A 33 -5.32 -25.39 9.86
N GLU A 34 -5.42 -26.40 9.00
CA GLU A 34 -4.36 -27.39 8.81
C GLU A 34 -3.64 -27.14 7.48
N PHE A 35 -2.30 -27.05 7.54
CA PHE A 35 -1.46 -26.88 6.36
C PHE A 35 -0.54 -28.09 6.21
N PRO A 36 -0.95 -29.14 5.47
CA PRO A 36 -0.11 -30.32 5.29
C PRO A 36 1.16 -29.95 4.51
N VAL A 37 2.30 -30.44 5.00
CA VAL A 37 3.61 -30.29 4.36
C VAL A 37 4.11 -31.68 3.93
N PRO A 38 4.21 -31.95 2.61
CA PRO A 38 4.78 -33.19 2.09
C PRO A 38 6.28 -33.25 2.38
N ASP A 39 6.88 -34.43 2.22
CA ASP A 39 8.32 -34.60 2.44
C ASP A 39 9.14 -33.67 1.53
N CYS A 40 10.24 -33.15 2.06
CA CYS A 40 11.18 -32.30 1.34
C CYS A 40 11.68 -33.04 0.09
N PRO A 41 11.49 -32.48 -1.11
CA PRO A 41 11.77 -33.19 -2.34
C PRO A 41 13.20 -32.96 -2.85
N TYR A 42 14.05 -32.32 -2.04
CA TYR A 42 15.47 -32.15 -2.29
C TYR A 42 16.23 -33.29 -1.62
N SER A 43 17.24 -33.80 -2.31
CA SER A 43 18.28 -34.64 -1.72
C SER A 43 19.26 -33.79 -0.89
N ALA A 44 20.02 -34.43 0.00
CA ALA A 44 21.07 -33.75 0.76
C ALA A 44 22.12 -33.06 -0.13
N ALA A 45 22.42 -33.64 -1.30
CA ALA A 45 23.34 -33.05 -2.27
C ALA A 45 22.78 -31.78 -2.93
N GLU A 46 21.47 -31.76 -3.25
CA GLU A 46 20.79 -30.58 -3.78
C GLU A 46 20.71 -29.48 -2.73
N LEU A 47 20.38 -29.81 -1.47
CA LEU A 47 20.37 -28.87 -0.36
C LEU A 47 21.75 -28.25 -0.11
N ALA A 48 22.83 -29.06 -0.13
CA ALA A 48 24.19 -28.55 -0.08
C ALA A 48 24.55 -27.70 -1.32
N GLY A 49 23.97 -28.01 -2.48
CA GLY A 49 24.05 -27.18 -3.69
C GLY A 49 23.42 -25.80 -3.50
N LEU A 50 22.17 -25.75 -3.00
CA LEU A 50 21.45 -24.51 -2.72
C LEU A 50 22.22 -23.64 -1.72
N ALA A 51 22.69 -24.21 -0.61
CA ALA A 51 23.43 -23.47 0.39
C ALA A 51 24.72 -22.84 -0.15
N ARG A 52 25.45 -23.54 -1.05
CA ARG A 52 26.63 -22.98 -1.74
C ARG A 52 26.28 -21.80 -2.65
N GLN A 53 25.05 -21.76 -3.15
CA GLN A 53 24.51 -20.66 -3.95
C GLN A 53 23.82 -19.59 -3.11
N ARG A 54 23.88 -19.68 -1.77
CA ARG A 54 23.14 -18.80 -0.84
C ARG A 54 21.63 -18.84 -1.09
N ARG A 55 21.13 -20.04 -1.33
CA ARG A 55 19.71 -20.33 -1.50
C ARG A 55 19.25 -21.29 -0.42
N ARG A 56 17.95 -21.30 -0.12
CA ARG A 56 17.36 -22.25 0.81
C ARG A 56 15.97 -22.71 0.38
N PRO A 57 15.50 -23.88 0.83
CA PRO A 57 14.14 -24.33 0.55
C PRO A 57 13.10 -23.46 1.26
N GLY A 58 11.95 -23.30 0.61
CA GLY A 58 10.74 -22.69 1.17
C GLY A 58 9.51 -23.56 0.87
N TYR A 59 8.41 -23.35 1.60
CA TYR A 59 7.14 -24.05 1.33
C TYR A 59 5.95 -23.10 1.49
N LEU A 60 5.10 -23.03 0.46
CA LEU A 60 3.84 -22.29 0.49
C LEU A 60 2.64 -23.27 0.38
N PRO A 61 1.76 -23.37 1.39
CA PRO A 61 0.54 -24.17 1.30
C PRO A 61 -0.39 -23.69 0.19
N ALA A 62 -1.09 -24.62 -0.45
CA ALA A 62 -2.00 -24.33 -1.57
C ALA A 62 -3.09 -23.30 -1.23
N GLY A 63 -3.65 -23.38 -0.01
CA GLY A 63 -4.68 -22.43 0.46
C GLY A 63 -4.16 -21.00 0.64
N LEU A 64 -2.85 -20.79 0.64
CA LEU A 64 -2.21 -19.49 0.79
C LEU A 64 -1.58 -18.97 -0.52
N ALA A 65 -1.76 -19.67 -1.65
CA ALA A 65 -1.21 -19.26 -2.95
C ALA A 65 -2.07 -18.25 -3.71
N THR A 66 -3.30 -18.02 -3.27
CA THR A 66 -4.29 -17.15 -3.93
C THR A 66 -4.27 -15.71 -3.37
N GLN A 67 -5.02 -14.81 -4.00
CA GLN A 67 -5.29 -13.48 -3.44
C GLN A 67 -5.96 -13.56 -2.07
N ASP A 68 -7.00 -14.39 -1.91
CA ASP A 68 -7.69 -14.60 -0.63
C ASP A 68 -6.74 -15.16 0.43
N GLY A 69 -5.88 -16.11 0.03
CA GLY A 69 -4.86 -16.69 0.88
C GLY A 69 -3.82 -15.67 1.36
N ARG A 70 -3.55 -14.61 0.59
CA ARG A 70 -2.63 -13.55 1.00
C ARG A 70 -3.17 -12.73 2.16
N ALA A 71 -4.50 -12.54 2.26
CA ALA A 71 -5.09 -11.86 3.41
C ALA A 71 -4.91 -12.68 4.70
N LEU A 72 -4.94 -14.01 4.60
CA LEU A 72 -4.62 -14.89 5.74
C LEU A 72 -3.14 -14.78 6.15
N LEU A 73 -2.22 -14.49 5.21
CA LEU A 73 -0.82 -14.19 5.55
C LEU A 73 -0.70 -12.94 6.42
N ALA A 74 -1.54 -11.91 6.24
CA ALA A 74 -1.58 -10.74 7.12
C ALA A 74 -2.01 -11.09 8.55
N THR A 75 -2.85 -12.11 8.74
CA THR A 75 -3.19 -12.63 10.06
C THR A 75 -2.05 -13.41 10.71
N LEU A 76 -1.30 -14.20 9.92
CA LEU A 76 -0.10 -14.91 10.40
C LEU A 76 1.07 -13.99 10.71
N PHE A 77 1.17 -12.88 9.98
CA PHE A 77 2.24 -11.91 10.08
C PHE A 77 1.66 -10.50 10.24
N PRO A 78 1.18 -10.15 11.45
CA PRO A 78 0.49 -8.87 11.68
C PRO A 78 1.33 -7.64 11.34
N ALA A 79 2.67 -7.76 11.40
CA ALA A 79 3.58 -6.69 11.04
C ALA A 79 3.55 -6.33 9.55
N LEU A 80 3.01 -7.18 8.66
CA LEU A 80 2.97 -6.91 7.22
C LEU A 80 2.33 -5.55 6.91
N CYS A 81 1.22 -5.23 7.58
CA CYS A 81 0.59 -3.90 7.56
C CYS A 81 0.51 -3.27 6.16
N SER A 82 0.18 -4.08 5.16
CA SER A 82 0.31 -3.73 3.73
C SER A 82 -1.03 -3.77 3.04
N TRP A 83 -1.30 -2.76 2.21
CA TRP A 83 -2.48 -2.72 1.35
C TRP A 83 -2.54 -3.87 0.34
N ALA A 84 -1.39 -4.45 -0.01
CA ALA A 84 -1.35 -5.61 -0.90
C ALA A 84 -1.85 -6.89 -0.21
N ALA A 85 -1.96 -6.90 1.13
CA ALA A 85 -2.36 -8.06 1.92
C ALA A 85 -3.75 -7.91 2.57
N VAL A 86 -4.57 -6.97 2.11
CA VAL A 86 -5.98 -6.86 2.53
C VAL A 86 -6.86 -7.87 1.78
N GLU A 87 -8.02 -8.20 2.34
CA GLU A 87 -8.95 -9.23 1.83
C GLU A 87 -9.36 -9.02 0.36
N ASP A 88 -9.45 -7.77 -0.09
CA ASP A 88 -9.91 -7.40 -1.41
C ASP A 88 -8.83 -6.79 -2.31
N SER A 89 -7.57 -7.02 -1.96
CA SER A 89 -6.44 -6.59 -2.77
C SER A 89 -6.57 -7.03 -4.22
N VAL A 90 -6.41 -6.07 -5.14
CA VAL A 90 -6.38 -6.30 -6.59
C VAL A 90 -5.02 -6.78 -7.12
N VAL A 91 -4.05 -7.02 -6.24
CA VAL A 91 -2.75 -7.58 -6.64
C VAL A 91 -2.96 -9.05 -7.00
N VAL A 92 -2.72 -9.42 -8.26
CA VAL A 92 -2.94 -10.77 -8.78
C VAL A 92 -1.57 -11.45 -8.96
N ASN A 93 -1.42 -12.71 -8.57
CA ASN A 93 -0.22 -13.48 -8.92
C ASN A 93 -0.29 -13.87 -10.40
N ASP A 94 0.83 -13.85 -11.12
CA ASP A 94 0.87 -14.30 -12.52
C ASP A 94 0.37 -15.75 -12.62
N ARG A 95 0.66 -16.58 -11.59
CA ARG A 95 0.08 -17.90 -11.36
C ARG A 95 -0.10 -18.13 -9.86
N ASP A 96 -1.11 -18.89 -9.47
CA ASP A 96 -1.22 -19.41 -8.10
C ASP A 96 -0.27 -20.61 -7.96
N ALA A 97 0.98 -20.33 -7.59
CA ALA A 97 2.03 -21.33 -7.40
C ALA A 97 2.14 -21.73 -5.92
N TRP A 98 2.22 -23.04 -5.64
CA TRP A 98 2.33 -23.57 -4.26
C TRP A 98 3.28 -24.75 -4.15
N GLY A 99 3.53 -25.16 -2.90
CA GLY A 99 4.38 -26.28 -2.54
C GLY A 99 5.82 -25.86 -2.24
N TRP A 100 6.74 -26.79 -2.41
CA TRP A 100 8.16 -26.57 -2.21
C TRP A 100 8.74 -25.71 -3.33
N PHE A 101 9.54 -24.73 -2.93
CA PHE A 101 10.33 -23.86 -3.81
C PHE A 101 11.69 -23.60 -3.16
N ASP A 102 12.54 -22.80 -3.79
CA ASP A 102 13.80 -22.32 -3.25
C ASP A 102 13.95 -20.82 -3.53
N TYR A 103 14.77 -20.13 -2.74
CA TYR A 103 14.93 -18.70 -2.90
C TYR A 103 16.29 -18.23 -2.39
N GLU A 104 16.79 -17.11 -2.92
CA GLU A 104 18.05 -16.48 -2.52
C GLU A 104 17.93 -15.81 -1.15
N THR A 105 18.94 -15.97 -0.29
CA THR A 105 18.91 -15.55 1.12
C THR A 105 19.77 -14.32 1.42
N ASP A 106 20.49 -13.78 0.42
CA ASP A 106 21.25 -12.55 0.60
C ASP A 106 20.32 -11.42 1.06
N VAL A 107 20.83 -10.47 1.85
CA VAL A 107 20.01 -9.33 2.33
C VAL A 107 19.52 -8.46 1.18
N GLU A 108 20.33 -8.33 0.12
CA GLU A 108 19.96 -7.58 -1.08
C GLU A 108 19.42 -8.49 -2.17
N ALA A 109 18.41 -8.00 -2.90
CA ALA A 109 17.86 -8.66 -4.06
C ALA A 109 18.93 -8.85 -5.15
N PRO A 110 19.09 -10.06 -5.70
CA PRO A 110 19.86 -10.29 -6.91
C PRO A 110 19.33 -9.47 -8.11
N HIS A 111 20.14 -9.38 -9.16
CA HIS A 111 19.78 -8.70 -10.42
C HIS A 111 19.41 -7.22 -10.27
N ALA A 112 20.00 -6.52 -9.30
CA ALA A 112 19.81 -5.09 -9.12
C ALA A 112 20.14 -4.29 -10.41
N GLY A 113 19.42 -3.20 -10.66
CA GLY A 113 19.65 -2.31 -11.82
C GLY A 113 19.10 -2.83 -13.15
N THR A 114 18.32 -3.92 -13.13
CA THR A 114 17.70 -4.49 -14.32
C THR A 114 16.31 -3.90 -14.57
N ALA A 115 15.91 -3.83 -15.84
CA ALA A 115 14.53 -3.56 -16.24
C ALA A 115 13.68 -4.85 -16.22
N GLN A 116 12.35 -4.72 -16.32
CA GLN A 116 11.45 -5.87 -16.26
C GLN A 116 11.70 -6.87 -17.39
N ASN A 117 11.96 -6.40 -18.62
CA ASN A 117 12.23 -7.29 -19.75
C ASN A 117 13.53 -8.08 -19.56
N GLU A 118 14.59 -7.43 -19.05
CA GLU A 118 15.87 -8.10 -18.76
C GLU A 118 15.72 -9.17 -17.68
N LEU A 119 14.88 -8.92 -16.66
CA LEU A 119 14.54 -9.94 -15.65
C LEU A 119 13.75 -11.10 -16.26
N LEU A 120 12.80 -10.80 -17.15
CA LEU A 120 12.03 -11.84 -17.82
C LEU A 120 12.91 -12.71 -18.72
N ASP A 121 13.90 -12.13 -19.39
CA ASP A 121 14.89 -12.86 -20.19
C ASP A 121 15.72 -13.84 -19.33
N VAL A 122 16.07 -13.48 -18.09
CA VAL A 122 16.75 -14.38 -17.14
C VAL A 122 15.86 -15.57 -16.75
N THR A 123 14.54 -15.37 -16.74
CA THR A 123 13.55 -16.40 -16.37
C THR A 123 12.99 -17.18 -17.56
N ALA A 124 13.49 -16.92 -18.78
CA ALA A 124 13.02 -17.59 -19.99
C ALA A 124 13.55 -19.03 -20.12
N ASP A 125 12.87 -19.84 -20.95
CA ASP A 125 13.34 -21.13 -21.48
C ASP A 125 14.05 -22.07 -20.47
N GLY A 126 13.34 -22.44 -19.40
CA GLY A 126 13.87 -23.36 -18.38
C GLY A 126 14.78 -22.70 -17.35
N GLY A 127 14.87 -21.38 -17.35
CA GLY A 127 15.47 -20.58 -16.29
C GLY A 127 14.65 -20.55 -15.00
N PRO A 128 15.17 -19.87 -13.95
CA PRO A 128 14.47 -19.71 -12.68
C PRO A 128 13.13 -18.97 -12.85
N THR A 129 12.15 -19.25 -12.00
CA THR A 129 10.87 -18.51 -11.98
C THR A 129 10.89 -17.44 -10.90
N LEU A 130 10.44 -16.22 -11.20
CA LEU A 130 10.26 -15.19 -10.17
C LEU A 130 9.30 -15.67 -9.08
N LEU A 131 9.58 -15.32 -7.83
CA LEU A 131 8.66 -15.60 -6.72
C LEU A 131 7.37 -14.81 -6.90
N THR A 132 6.22 -15.40 -6.58
CA THR A 132 4.99 -14.64 -6.36
C THR A 132 5.09 -13.79 -5.09
N LEU A 133 4.27 -12.75 -4.94
CA LEU A 133 4.21 -11.96 -3.71
C LEU A 133 3.94 -12.84 -2.47
N ASN A 134 3.11 -13.87 -2.61
CA ASN A 134 2.80 -14.79 -1.51
C ASN A 134 4.02 -15.65 -1.12
N GLN A 135 4.77 -16.16 -2.11
CA GLN A 135 6.02 -16.87 -1.86
C GLN A 135 7.07 -15.95 -1.23
N TYR A 136 7.18 -14.71 -1.71
CA TYR A 136 8.07 -13.70 -1.18
C TYR A 136 7.78 -13.40 0.30
N ILE A 137 6.51 -13.20 0.67
CA ILE A 137 6.11 -12.97 2.08
C ILE A 137 6.58 -14.12 2.97
N VAL A 138 6.26 -15.36 2.60
CA VAL A 138 6.66 -16.54 3.39
C VAL A 138 8.18 -16.66 3.45
N ALA A 139 8.87 -16.52 2.33
CA ALA A 139 10.34 -16.58 2.27
C ALA A 139 10.99 -15.49 3.15
N GLY A 140 10.41 -14.28 3.17
CA GLY A 140 10.86 -13.18 4.02
C GLY A 140 10.81 -13.50 5.50
N HIS A 141 9.67 -14.01 5.98
CA HIS A 141 9.51 -14.39 7.39
C HIS A 141 10.29 -15.65 7.76
N ASP A 142 10.42 -16.62 6.87
CA ASP A 142 11.24 -17.82 7.09
C ASP A 142 12.73 -17.47 7.16
N THR A 143 13.18 -16.48 6.38
CA THR A 143 14.54 -15.94 6.43
C THR A 143 14.81 -15.24 7.75
N LEU A 144 13.87 -14.41 8.24
CA LEU A 144 13.97 -13.80 9.57
C LEU A 144 14.19 -14.87 10.65
N LEU A 145 13.41 -15.96 10.63
CA LEU A 145 13.55 -17.05 11.61
C LEU A 145 14.93 -17.72 11.56
N ALA A 146 15.56 -17.79 10.39
CA ALA A 146 16.82 -18.49 10.21
C ALA A 146 18.06 -17.60 10.38
N THR A 147 17.99 -16.35 9.94
CA THR A 147 19.16 -15.45 9.85
C THR A 147 19.03 -14.20 10.73
N GLY A 148 17.86 -13.98 11.36
CA GLY A 148 17.58 -12.76 12.12
C GLY A 148 17.39 -11.51 11.26
N ARG A 149 17.21 -11.69 9.94
CA ARG A 149 17.09 -10.61 8.95
C ARG A 149 15.98 -10.91 7.94
N TYR A 150 15.26 -9.90 7.50
CA TYR A 150 14.29 -10.04 6.42
C TYR A 150 14.96 -10.03 5.04
N LEU A 151 14.22 -10.48 4.02
CA LEU A 151 14.62 -10.28 2.63
C LEU A 151 14.50 -8.80 2.27
N ASP A 152 15.49 -8.29 1.54
CA ASP A 152 15.55 -6.94 0.97
C ASP A 152 15.59 -5.80 2.01
N GLU A 153 15.83 -6.11 3.29
CA GLU A 153 15.90 -5.11 4.36
C GLU A 153 17.08 -4.12 4.21
N GLY A 154 18.05 -4.44 3.35
CA GLY A 154 19.20 -3.59 3.03
C GLY A 154 18.89 -2.43 2.07
N GLY A 155 17.67 -2.38 1.51
CA GLY A 155 17.19 -1.25 0.72
C GLY A 155 16.89 -1.57 -0.74
N THR A 156 17.06 -2.83 -1.16
CA THR A 156 16.58 -3.31 -2.45
C THR A 156 15.05 -3.48 -2.50
N TRP A 157 14.52 -3.49 -3.72
CA TRP A 157 13.12 -3.76 -4.04
C TRP A 157 13.04 -4.91 -5.03
N SER A 158 12.49 -6.04 -4.63
CA SER A 158 12.34 -7.21 -5.49
C SER A 158 11.09 -7.11 -6.36
N ARG A 159 11.26 -7.20 -7.67
CA ARG A 159 10.16 -7.52 -8.58
C ARG A 159 9.71 -8.96 -8.37
N VAL A 160 8.40 -9.13 -8.25
CA VAL A 160 7.75 -10.44 -8.03
C VAL A 160 6.77 -10.75 -9.15
N ALA A 161 6.48 -12.03 -9.37
CA ALA A 161 5.48 -12.53 -10.32
C ALA A 161 4.04 -12.24 -9.86
N SER A 162 3.76 -10.98 -9.56
CA SER A 162 2.45 -10.46 -9.17
C SER A 162 2.26 -9.08 -9.78
N ARG A 163 1.00 -8.73 -10.06
CA ARG A 163 0.64 -7.54 -10.83
C ARG A 163 -0.52 -6.76 -10.26
N ILE A 164 -0.52 -5.47 -10.53
CA ILE A 164 -1.65 -4.56 -10.38
C ILE A 164 -1.85 -3.81 -11.70
N ASP A 165 -3.07 -3.81 -12.24
CA ASP A 165 -3.38 -3.19 -13.54
C ASP A 165 -2.41 -3.62 -14.66
N GLY A 166 -2.03 -4.91 -14.68
CA GLY A 166 -1.07 -5.48 -15.64
C GLY A 166 0.41 -5.16 -15.38
N ARG A 167 0.72 -4.27 -14.44
CA ARG A 167 2.10 -3.88 -14.08
C ARG A 167 2.65 -4.79 -13.01
N MET A 168 3.89 -5.24 -13.18
CA MET A 168 4.61 -6.01 -12.17
C MET A 168 4.85 -5.16 -10.93
N VAL A 169 4.53 -5.68 -9.75
CA VAL A 169 4.81 -4.99 -8.49
C VAL A 169 6.24 -5.28 -8.02
N SER A 170 6.81 -4.32 -7.31
CA SER A 170 8.03 -4.54 -6.54
C SER A 170 7.71 -4.49 -5.05
N CYS A 171 8.41 -5.29 -4.25
CA CYS A 171 8.23 -5.32 -2.81
C CYS A 171 9.55 -5.35 -2.04
N ARG A 172 9.49 -4.95 -0.78
CA ARG A 172 10.54 -5.19 0.21
C ARG A 172 9.92 -5.43 1.58
N LEU A 173 10.68 -6.04 2.49
CA LEU A 173 10.33 -6.09 3.91
C LEU A 173 11.24 -5.16 4.70
N ASP A 174 10.66 -4.34 5.56
CA ASP A 174 11.44 -3.47 6.43
C ASP A 174 12.16 -4.30 7.52
N GLY A 175 13.44 -3.97 7.76
CA GLY A 175 14.21 -4.46 8.90
C GLY A 175 14.26 -3.45 10.07
N PRO A 176 14.95 -3.78 11.18
CA PRO A 176 15.09 -2.91 12.36
C PRO A 176 15.81 -1.58 12.12
N ALA A 177 16.59 -1.43 11.04
CA ALA A 177 17.20 -0.15 10.65
C ALA A 177 17.74 -0.20 9.20
N PRO A 178 17.39 0.73 8.30
CA PRO A 178 18.26 1.09 7.19
C PRO A 178 19.28 2.12 7.70
N PRO A 179 20.59 1.84 7.67
CA PRO A 179 21.63 2.77 8.11
C PRO A 179 21.73 4.04 7.25
N ASP A 180 21.23 4.01 6.02
CA ASP A 180 21.34 5.10 5.04
C ASP A 180 20.04 5.27 4.22
N ASP A 181 18.91 5.59 4.86
CA ASP A 181 17.71 5.99 4.12
C ASP A 181 17.82 7.46 3.66
N PRO A 182 17.99 7.75 2.35
CA PRO A 182 18.03 9.12 1.85
C PRO A 182 16.72 9.88 2.12
N TYR A 183 15.60 9.17 2.31
CA TYR A 183 14.29 9.75 2.57
C TYR A 183 14.00 9.96 4.05
N GLY A 184 14.84 9.43 4.94
CA GLY A 184 14.71 9.59 6.40
C GLY A 184 13.43 8.98 6.97
N GLU A 185 12.90 7.95 6.32
CA GLU A 185 11.72 7.26 6.76
C GLU A 185 12.06 6.33 7.94
N GLN A 186 11.21 6.32 8.97
CA GLN A 186 11.36 5.38 10.08
C GLN A 186 10.88 4.00 9.63
N PRO A 187 11.74 2.96 9.66
CA PRO A 187 11.34 1.60 9.28
C PRO A 187 10.36 1.01 10.30
N GLU A 188 9.47 0.13 9.82
CA GLU A 188 8.58 -0.67 10.67
C GLU A 188 8.89 -2.16 10.45
N PRO A 189 9.65 -2.82 11.34
CA PRO A 189 10.20 -4.15 11.06
C PRO A 189 9.13 -5.20 10.75
N GLY A 190 9.27 -5.85 9.59
CA GLY A 190 8.31 -6.82 9.07
C GLY A 190 7.18 -6.21 8.23
N SER A 191 7.12 -4.89 8.09
CA SER A 191 6.19 -4.25 7.16
C SER A 191 6.55 -4.58 5.72
N LEU A 192 5.53 -5.02 4.97
CA LEU A 192 5.63 -5.28 3.55
C LEU A 192 5.29 -4.02 2.78
N LEU A 193 6.29 -3.45 2.13
CA LEU A 193 6.09 -2.32 1.25
C LEU A 193 5.93 -2.85 -0.17
N VAL A 194 4.91 -2.37 -0.89
CA VAL A 194 4.63 -2.76 -2.28
C VAL A 194 4.50 -1.51 -3.13
N ALA A 195 5.44 -1.34 -4.04
CA ALA A 195 5.46 -0.28 -5.03
C ALA A 195 4.71 -0.73 -6.29
N TYR A 196 3.78 0.11 -6.75
CA TYR A 196 2.86 -0.16 -7.87
C TYR A 196 3.12 0.73 -9.09
N ASP A 197 3.96 1.75 -8.95
CA ASP A 197 4.17 2.83 -9.92
C ASP A 197 5.45 2.67 -10.76
N LEU A 198 6.26 1.66 -10.47
CA LEU A 198 7.42 1.28 -11.29
C LEU A 198 6.95 0.77 -12.67
N GLY A 199 7.48 1.39 -13.72
CA GLY A 199 7.30 0.99 -15.11
C GLY A 199 8.18 -0.21 -15.50
N ALA A 200 7.81 -0.86 -16.61
CA ALA A 200 8.54 -2.01 -17.13
C ALA A 200 9.99 -1.68 -17.53
N THR A 201 10.26 -0.43 -17.90
CA THR A 201 11.59 0.04 -18.32
C THR A 201 12.42 0.62 -17.18
N ASP A 202 11.87 0.71 -15.97
CA ASP A 202 12.53 1.40 -14.87
C ASP A 202 13.74 0.59 -14.39
N ARG A 203 14.87 1.26 -14.28
CA ARG A 203 16.13 0.67 -13.80
C ARG A 203 16.51 1.35 -12.49
N GLY A 204 15.81 1.02 -11.42
CA GLY A 204 16.21 1.49 -10.09
C GLY A 204 17.54 0.81 -9.72
N PRO A 205 18.57 1.55 -9.24
CA PRO A 205 19.83 0.94 -8.80
C PRO A 205 19.63 -0.06 -7.65
N THR A 206 18.49 0.01 -6.96
CA THR A 206 18.06 -0.89 -5.90
C THR A 206 16.94 -1.84 -6.32
N THR A 207 16.48 -1.83 -7.58
CA THR A 207 15.42 -2.76 -8.03
C THR A 207 16.03 -4.04 -8.57
N GLY A 208 15.75 -5.16 -7.92
CA GLY A 208 16.21 -6.50 -8.28
C GLY A 208 15.05 -7.49 -8.37
N ALA A 209 15.33 -8.77 -8.16
CA ALA A 209 14.30 -9.81 -8.09
C ALA A 209 14.76 -11.02 -7.28
N ARG A 210 13.79 -11.76 -6.73
CA ARG A 210 13.99 -13.09 -6.13
C ARG A 210 13.39 -14.16 -7.02
N SER A 211 14.07 -15.29 -7.12
CA SER A 211 13.66 -16.36 -8.03
C SER A 211 13.72 -17.72 -7.35
N SER A 212 13.11 -18.73 -7.95
CA SER A 212 13.23 -20.13 -7.61
C SER A 212 13.80 -20.88 -8.79
N THR A 213 14.83 -21.69 -8.55
CA THR A 213 15.40 -22.59 -9.58
C THR A 213 14.58 -23.85 -9.75
N ARG A 214 13.70 -24.14 -8.77
CA ARG A 214 12.72 -25.22 -8.83
C ARG A 214 11.35 -24.67 -9.20
N GLY A 215 10.68 -25.32 -10.15
CA GLY A 215 9.26 -25.07 -10.39
C GLY A 215 8.42 -25.40 -9.15
N PRO A 216 7.29 -24.71 -8.93
CA PRO A 216 6.42 -25.00 -7.80
C PRO A 216 5.91 -26.46 -7.86
N SER A 217 5.60 -27.05 -6.70
CA SER A 217 5.07 -28.42 -6.65
C SER A 217 3.68 -28.53 -7.26
N GLY A 218 2.94 -27.42 -7.29
CA GLY A 218 1.73 -27.27 -8.08
C GLY A 218 1.54 -25.82 -8.50
N ASP A 219 0.91 -25.65 -9.65
CA ASP A 219 0.52 -24.34 -10.13
C ASP A 219 -0.87 -24.39 -10.77
N ARG A 220 -1.53 -23.24 -10.81
CA ARG A 220 -2.75 -23.06 -11.60
C ARG A 220 -2.85 -21.62 -12.07
N PRO A 221 -3.63 -21.34 -13.14
CA PRO A 221 -4.00 -19.97 -13.46
C PRO A 221 -4.62 -19.29 -12.24
N ALA A 222 -4.16 -18.08 -11.92
CA ALA A 222 -4.80 -17.29 -10.88
C ALA A 222 -6.25 -16.98 -11.28
N THR A 223 -7.16 -16.96 -10.32
CA THR A 223 -8.54 -16.46 -10.54
C THR A 223 -8.53 -14.97 -10.19
N PRO A 224 -8.47 -14.07 -11.18
CA PRO A 224 -8.02 -12.72 -10.91
C PRO A 224 -9.20 -11.85 -10.46
N ARG A 225 -9.08 -11.24 -9.28
CA ARG A 225 -9.80 -10.01 -8.95
C ARG A 225 -8.97 -8.83 -9.45
N THR A 226 -9.27 -8.38 -10.66
CA THR A 226 -8.51 -7.33 -11.36
C THR A 226 -9.01 -5.92 -11.08
N THR A 227 -10.18 -5.80 -10.47
CA THR A 227 -10.83 -4.51 -10.19
C THR A 227 -11.39 -4.54 -8.79
N TYR A 228 -11.24 -3.43 -8.07
CA TYR A 228 -11.97 -3.25 -6.82
C TYR A 228 -13.47 -3.17 -7.12
N ASP A 229 -14.25 -3.88 -6.31
CA ASP A 229 -15.69 -3.71 -6.34
C ASP A 229 -16.07 -2.37 -5.67
N VAL A 230 -16.34 -1.37 -6.50
CA VAL A 230 -16.78 -0.03 -6.08
C VAL A 230 -18.11 -0.10 -5.31
N GLY A 231 -18.93 -1.14 -5.54
CA GLY A 231 -20.21 -1.33 -4.87
C GLY A 231 -20.12 -2.01 -3.49
N ARG A 232 -18.96 -2.60 -3.13
CA ARG A 232 -18.77 -3.29 -1.85
C ARG A 232 -18.73 -2.34 -0.66
N PHE A 233 -18.36 -1.08 -0.87
CA PHE A 233 -18.34 -0.03 0.14
C PHE A 233 -19.54 0.88 -0.05
N PRO A 234 -20.69 0.58 0.57
CA PRO A 234 -21.87 1.39 0.39
C PRO A 234 -21.57 2.81 0.86
N THR A 235 -21.85 3.77 -0.01
CA THR A 235 -21.82 5.17 0.32
C THR A 235 -22.54 5.40 1.67
N PRO A 236 -21.89 6.07 2.64
CA PRO A 236 -22.50 6.32 3.94
C PRO A 236 -23.86 7.03 3.79
N ILE A 237 -24.93 6.41 4.27
CA ILE A 237 -26.26 7.01 4.21
C ILE A 237 -26.39 8.01 5.37
N VAL A 238 -26.53 9.30 5.03
CA VAL A 238 -26.68 10.36 6.02
C VAL A 238 -28.15 10.79 6.10
N HIS A 239 -28.84 10.36 7.16
CA HIS A 239 -30.24 10.70 7.40
C HIS A 239 -30.42 11.98 8.23
N ASP A 240 -29.49 12.28 9.14
CA ASP A 240 -29.52 13.45 10.01
C ASP A 240 -28.21 14.23 9.90
N LEU A 241 -28.26 15.37 9.19
CA LEU A 241 -27.12 16.27 9.01
C LEU A 241 -26.67 16.93 10.32
N GLY A 242 -27.58 17.12 11.27
CA GLY A 242 -27.25 17.66 12.60
C GLY A 242 -26.44 16.66 13.42
N GLN A 243 -26.82 15.38 13.40
CA GLN A 243 -26.06 14.31 14.04
C GLN A 243 -24.70 14.12 13.36
N ARG A 244 -24.68 14.02 12.03
CA ARG A 244 -23.43 13.89 11.26
C ARG A 244 -22.47 15.03 11.55
N ARG A 245 -22.97 16.27 11.66
CA ARG A 245 -22.15 17.42 12.08
C ARG A 245 -21.55 17.21 13.46
N ARG A 246 -22.35 16.78 14.45
CA ARG A 246 -21.87 16.52 15.81
C ARG A 246 -20.77 15.45 15.81
N ASP A 247 -20.92 14.38 15.04
CA ASP A 247 -19.94 13.32 14.93
C ASP A 247 -18.62 13.82 14.34
N LEU A 248 -18.67 14.56 13.23
CA LEU A 248 -17.47 15.13 12.59
C LEU A 248 -16.75 16.12 13.50
N VAL A 249 -17.48 17.00 14.18
CA VAL A 249 -16.90 17.92 15.18
C VAL A 249 -16.30 17.13 16.35
N GLY A 250 -16.98 16.08 16.81
CA GLY A 250 -16.48 15.18 17.85
C GLY A 250 -15.11 14.60 17.51
N ARG A 251 -14.93 14.09 16.27
CA ARG A 251 -13.63 13.59 15.81
C ARG A 251 -12.54 14.66 15.84
N TYR A 252 -12.82 15.88 15.37
CA TYR A 252 -11.84 16.96 15.47
C TYR A 252 -11.47 17.34 16.91
N LEU A 253 -12.44 17.26 17.84
CA LEU A 253 -12.18 17.50 19.26
C LEU A 253 -11.28 16.42 19.87
N GLU A 254 -11.56 15.14 19.56
CA GLU A 254 -10.76 13.99 20.00
C GLU A 254 -9.31 14.11 19.52
N LEU A 255 -9.11 14.51 18.25
CA LEU A 255 -7.81 14.76 17.66
C LEU A 255 -7.13 16.06 18.17
N GLY A 256 -7.82 16.85 19.00
CA GLY A 256 -7.23 18.02 19.67
C GLY A 256 -7.14 19.29 18.82
N PHE A 257 -7.93 19.41 17.74
CA PHE A 257 -7.93 20.60 16.87
C PHE A 257 -8.26 21.88 17.65
N HIS A 258 -9.24 21.81 18.56
CA HIS A 258 -9.60 22.94 19.43
C HIS A 258 -8.42 23.41 20.30
N ARG A 259 -7.65 22.46 20.87
CA ARG A 259 -6.45 22.79 21.66
C ARG A 259 -5.39 23.47 20.81
N ARG A 260 -5.19 22.99 19.58
CA ARG A 260 -4.22 23.58 18.63
C ARG A 260 -4.55 25.03 18.29
N LEU A 261 -5.83 25.38 18.25
CA LEU A 261 -6.34 26.73 18.03
C LEU A 261 -6.44 27.57 19.31
N GLY A 262 -6.16 27.01 20.50
CA GLY A 262 -6.32 27.70 21.78
C GLY A 262 -7.78 27.99 22.14
N MET A 263 -8.72 27.19 21.61
CA MET A 263 -10.16 27.35 21.83
C MET A 263 -10.65 26.38 22.91
N SER A 264 -11.70 26.78 23.64
CA SER A 264 -12.49 25.82 24.40
C SER A 264 -13.24 24.88 23.45
N GLU A 265 -13.63 23.69 23.90
CA GLU A 265 -14.44 22.79 23.07
C GLU A 265 -15.74 23.45 22.61
N ASP A 266 -16.39 24.23 23.47
CA ASP A 266 -17.67 24.88 23.16
C ASP A 266 -17.52 25.99 22.14
N ASP A 267 -16.44 26.78 22.23
CA ASP A 267 -16.10 27.77 21.21
C ASP A 267 -15.81 27.08 19.87
N TYR A 268 -15.06 25.99 19.89
CA TYR A 268 -14.76 25.22 18.69
C TYR A 268 -16.04 24.68 18.04
N LYS A 269 -16.90 24.02 18.83
CA LYS A 269 -18.21 23.50 18.38
C LYS A 269 -19.09 24.59 17.77
N ARG A 270 -19.10 25.80 18.34
CA ARG A 270 -19.87 26.95 17.80
C ARG A 270 -19.27 27.52 16.52
N SER A 271 -17.94 27.48 16.40
CA SER A 271 -17.24 28.03 15.23
C SER A 271 -17.33 27.17 13.97
N MET A 272 -17.67 25.88 14.10
CA MET A 272 -17.80 24.98 12.95
C MET A 272 -19.14 25.20 12.22
N PRO A 273 -19.17 25.19 10.89
CA PRO A 273 -20.37 25.49 10.12
C PRO A 273 -21.43 24.39 10.26
N ALA A 274 -22.66 24.71 9.86
CA ALA A 274 -23.70 23.70 9.69
C ALA A 274 -23.45 22.87 8.42
N LEU A 275 -23.90 21.61 8.42
CA LEU A 275 -24.00 20.83 7.19
C LEU A 275 -25.27 21.24 6.44
N SER A 276 -25.13 21.55 5.15
CA SER A 276 -26.24 21.95 4.28
C SER A 276 -26.82 20.76 3.53
N ALA A 277 -28.09 20.87 3.13
CA ALA A 277 -28.76 19.86 2.32
C ALA A 277 -28.02 19.65 0.98
N ARG A 278 -27.94 18.40 0.51
CA ARG A 278 -27.30 18.08 -0.76
C ARG A 278 -28.07 18.73 -1.92
N PRO A 279 -27.39 19.46 -2.82
CA PRO A 279 -27.98 19.86 -4.10
C PRO A 279 -28.53 18.66 -4.88
N ALA A 280 -29.71 18.80 -5.51
CA ALA A 280 -30.31 17.70 -6.28
C ALA A 280 -29.40 17.23 -7.43
N SER A 281 -28.62 18.13 -8.04
CA SER A 281 -27.65 17.83 -9.10
C SER A 281 -26.50 16.93 -8.64
N TYR A 282 -26.26 16.80 -7.33
CA TYR A 282 -25.16 16.01 -6.78
C TYR A 282 -25.52 14.56 -6.53
N ALA A 283 -26.80 14.19 -6.65
CA ALA A 283 -27.23 12.81 -6.46
C ALA A 283 -26.45 11.84 -7.36
N GLY A 284 -25.91 10.79 -6.76
CA GLY A 284 -25.06 9.78 -7.39
C GLY A 284 -23.59 10.18 -7.60
N ARG A 285 -23.20 11.43 -7.33
CA ARG A 285 -21.82 11.92 -7.53
C ARG A 285 -21.14 12.41 -6.25
N PHE A 286 -21.84 13.24 -5.46
CA PHE A 286 -21.30 13.85 -4.24
C PHE A 286 -22.22 13.55 -3.07
N GLU A 287 -21.93 12.45 -2.39
CA GLU A 287 -22.83 11.87 -1.39
C GLU A 287 -22.32 11.99 0.04
N VAL A 288 -21.09 12.50 0.23
CA VAL A 288 -20.42 12.51 1.53
C VAL A 288 -20.33 13.95 2.05
N PRO A 289 -21.13 14.35 3.05
CA PRO A 289 -20.99 15.67 3.64
C PRO A 289 -19.81 15.68 4.62
N LEU A 290 -18.87 16.60 4.41
CA LEU A 290 -17.72 16.82 5.27
C LEU A 290 -17.73 18.25 5.83
N LEU A 291 -17.07 18.40 6.97
CA LEU A 291 -16.61 19.68 7.50
C LEU A 291 -15.12 19.78 7.17
N VAL A 292 -14.66 20.96 6.76
CA VAL A 292 -13.26 21.20 6.45
C VAL A 292 -12.75 22.31 7.37
N GLU A 293 -11.79 21.98 8.22
CA GLU A 293 -11.06 22.95 9.04
C GLU A 293 -10.03 23.67 8.16
N THR A 294 -10.05 25.00 8.15
CA THR A 294 -9.14 25.80 7.32
C THR A 294 -8.15 26.62 8.13
N ARG A 295 -8.42 26.82 9.43
CA ARG A 295 -7.62 27.66 10.33
C ARG A 295 -6.31 27.00 10.76
N ILE A 296 -6.21 25.69 10.60
CA ILE A 296 -5.01 24.90 10.83
C ILE A 296 -4.43 24.54 9.46
N ASP A 297 -3.11 24.66 9.29
CA ASP A 297 -2.44 24.21 8.07
C ASP A 297 -2.54 22.68 7.91
N TRP A 298 -2.49 22.18 6.67
CA TRP A 298 -2.73 20.77 6.39
C TRP A 298 -1.70 19.83 7.05
N ARG A 299 -0.44 20.26 7.22
CA ARG A 299 0.61 19.45 7.84
C ARG A 299 0.32 19.23 9.32
N THR A 300 -0.03 20.30 10.03
CA THR A 300 -0.48 20.21 11.42
C THR A 300 -1.76 19.37 11.53
N GLN A 301 -2.72 19.50 10.59
CA GLN A 301 -3.91 18.64 10.60
C GLN A 301 -3.57 17.16 10.39
N ALA A 302 -2.64 16.85 9.48
CA ALA A 302 -2.16 15.50 9.23
C ALA A 302 -1.49 14.90 10.48
N GLU A 303 -0.61 15.66 11.14
CA GLU A 303 0.03 15.25 12.40
C GLU A 303 -1.01 14.94 13.49
N LEU A 304 -1.98 15.83 13.71
CA LEU A 304 -3.06 15.62 14.67
C LEU A 304 -3.92 14.41 14.34
N ALA A 305 -4.11 14.12 13.04
CA ALA A 305 -4.87 12.97 12.55
C ALA A 305 -4.04 11.66 12.50
N GLY A 306 -2.78 11.67 12.93
CA GLY A 306 -1.90 10.49 12.88
C GLY A 306 -1.46 10.09 11.46
N ILE A 307 -1.55 11.02 10.51
CA ILE A 307 -1.15 10.82 9.12
C ILE A 307 0.32 11.20 8.98
N ALA A 308 1.15 10.25 8.56
CA ALA A 308 2.55 10.50 8.23
C ALA A 308 2.67 11.37 6.98
N ILE A 309 3.76 12.11 6.86
CA ILE A 309 4.13 12.83 5.64
C ILE A 309 5.32 12.09 5.04
N GLY A 310 5.12 11.55 3.84
CA GLY A 310 6.09 10.73 3.12
C GLY A 310 7.35 11.51 2.77
N GLY A 311 8.46 10.77 2.61
CA GLY A 311 9.75 11.34 2.25
C GLY A 311 10.33 12.26 3.33
N GLY A 312 10.33 11.87 4.61
CA GLY A 312 10.62 12.74 5.77
C GLY A 312 11.86 13.67 5.75
N ARG A 313 12.81 13.50 4.82
CA ARG A 313 13.91 14.46 4.52
C ARG A 313 13.65 15.42 3.37
N LEU A 314 12.71 15.09 2.50
CA LEU A 314 12.23 15.88 1.38
C LEU A 314 11.14 16.81 1.91
N ASP A 315 11.37 18.11 1.80
CA ASP A 315 10.33 19.10 2.05
C ASP A 315 9.32 19.03 0.89
N LEU A 316 8.44 18.02 0.91
CA LEU A 316 7.42 17.83 -0.13
C LEU A 316 6.42 18.98 -0.02
N ASP A 317 6.66 20.03 -0.81
CA ASP A 317 5.74 21.14 -0.98
C ASP A 317 4.78 20.86 -2.12
N TYR A 318 3.49 20.90 -1.78
CA TYR A 318 2.40 20.78 -2.74
C TYR A 318 1.81 22.16 -2.99
N VAL A 319 1.72 22.52 -4.27
CA VAL A 319 1.14 23.78 -4.72
C VAL A 319 -0.24 23.56 -5.34
N PRO A 320 -1.17 24.52 -5.16
CA PRO A 320 -2.45 24.47 -5.82
C PRO A 320 -2.29 24.61 -7.34
N LEU A 321 -2.88 23.68 -8.11
CA LEU A 321 -2.85 23.75 -9.57
C LEU A 321 -3.78 24.85 -10.11
N ASP A 322 -4.91 25.08 -9.43
CA ASP A 322 -5.88 26.09 -9.81
C ASP A 322 -6.36 26.88 -8.58
N ALA A 323 -6.16 28.20 -8.64
CA ALA A 323 -6.58 29.12 -7.59
C ALA A 323 -8.11 29.07 -7.34
N ARG A 324 -8.92 28.70 -8.35
CA ARG A 324 -10.38 28.53 -8.22
C ARG A 324 -10.77 27.39 -7.29
N TRP A 325 -9.88 26.41 -7.13
CA TRP A 325 -10.11 25.23 -6.30
C TRP A 325 -9.53 25.40 -4.89
N SER A 326 -8.63 26.38 -4.70
CA SER A 326 -7.99 26.67 -3.42
C SER A 326 -8.56 27.92 -2.74
N GLN A 327 -8.46 27.94 -1.41
CA GLN A 327 -8.64 29.11 -0.54
C GLN A 327 -10.08 29.44 -0.13
N MET A 328 -10.58 28.62 0.79
CA MET A 328 -11.58 29.05 1.75
C MET A 328 -10.85 29.48 3.03
N GLY A 329 -10.96 30.76 3.41
CA GLY A 329 -10.29 31.28 4.62
C GLY A 329 -10.96 30.82 5.92
N GLU A 330 -12.26 30.55 5.87
CA GLU A 330 -13.10 30.13 6.99
C GLU A 330 -13.44 28.63 6.88
N PRO A 331 -13.62 27.91 8.00
CA PRO A 331 -14.11 26.54 7.98
C PRO A 331 -15.43 26.45 7.21
N TYR A 332 -15.61 25.39 6.44
CA TYR A 332 -16.78 25.24 5.57
C TYR A 332 -17.30 23.81 5.57
N SER A 333 -18.52 23.63 5.09
CA SER A 333 -19.10 22.32 4.79
C SER A 333 -19.27 22.14 3.29
N ALA A 334 -19.10 20.92 2.80
CA ALA A 334 -19.33 20.59 1.40
C ALA A 334 -19.66 19.11 1.21
N TRP A 335 -20.14 18.79 0.00
CA TRP A 335 -20.41 17.42 -0.42
C TRP A 335 -19.24 16.91 -1.28
N PHE A 336 -18.71 15.75 -0.92
CA PHE A 336 -17.57 15.11 -1.55
C PHE A 336 -18.00 13.82 -2.25
N ALA A 337 -17.23 13.46 -3.28
CA ALA A 337 -17.39 12.17 -3.93
C ALA A 337 -16.94 11.05 -3.00
N TRP A 338 -17.73 9.98 -2.94
CA TRP A 338 -17.30 8.73 -2.33
C TRP A 338 -16.27 8.04 -3.23
N TRP A 339 -15.44 7.17 -2.65
CA TRP A 339 -14.39 6.48 -3.40
C TRP A 339 -14.98 5.72 -4.60
N GLY A 340 -14.52 6.08 -5.81
CA GLY A 340 -14.98 5.48 -7.06
C GLY A 340 -16.37 5.90 -7.55
N ALA A 341 -17.14 6.71 -6.81
CA ALA A 341 -18.51 7.06 -7.19
C ALA A 341 -18.59 7.85 -8.51
N ARG A 342 -17.69 8.82 -8.71
CA ARG A 342 -17.62 9.64 -9.93
C ARG A 342 -16.83 8.99 -11.06
N PHE A 343 -15.81 8.20 -10.72
CA PHE A 343 -14.93 7.48 -11.62
C PHE A 343 -14.83 6.03 -11.13
N PRO A 344 -15.72 5.12 -11.59
CA PRO A 344 -15.73 3.74 -11.10
C PRO A 344 -14.46 2.99 -11.52
N ASP A 345 -13.96 3.26 -12.72
CA ASP A 345 -12.71 2.71 -13.24
C ASP A 345 -11.48 3.54 -12.84
N ALA A 346 -10.30 2.94 -12.97
CA ALA A 346 -9.03 3.65 -12.78
C ALA A 346 -8.92 4.79 -13.79
N ILE A 347 -8.48 5.97 -13.33
CA ILE A 347 -8.30 7.17 -14.18
C ILE A 347 -7.04 7.90 -13.76
N ALA A 348 -6.30 8.45 -14.72
CA ALA A 348 -5.11 9.25 -14.42
C ALA A 348 -5.52 10.64 -13.87
N PRO A 349 -4.72 11.27 -12.98
CA PRO A 349 -5.06 12.56 -12.38
C PRO A 349 -5.30 13.71 -13.38
N ASP A 350 -4.56 13.74 -14.49
CA ASP A 350 -4.70 14.74 -15.55
C ASP A 350 -5.98 14.54 -16.37
N GLU A 351 -6.30 13.30 -16.72
CA GLU A 351 -7.57 12.93 -17.36
C GLU A 351 -8.76 13.26 -16.46
N ALA A 352 -8.66 12.95 -15.16
CA ALA A 352 -9.69 13.27 -14.18
C ALA A 352 -9.93 14.79 -14.07
N ARG A 353 -8.86 15.59 -14.09
CA ARG A 353 -8.94 17.06 -14.10
C ARG A 353 -9.62 17.58 -15.37
N ALA A 354 -9.30 17.02 -16.53
CA ALA A 354 -9.91 17.40 -17.80
C ALA A 354 -11.41 17.03 -17.89
N ALA A 355 -11.84 16.01 -17.14
CA ALA A 355 -13.21 15.50 -17.14
C ALA A 355 -14.14 16.17 -16.11
N LEU A 356 -13.68 17.18 -15.36
CA LEU A 356 -14.49 17.86 -14.34
C LEU A 356 -15.67 18.62 -14.97
N ALA A 357 -16.86 18.42 -14.41
CA ALA A 357 -18.04 19.19 -14.78
C ALA A 357 -18.03 20.59 -14.11
N PRO A 358 -18.81 21.56 -14.63
CA PRO A 358 -18.82 22.93 -14.09
C PRO A 358 -19.22 23.07 -12.61
N ASP A 359 -19.90 22.06 -12.06
CA ASP A 359 -20.32 22.00 -10.66
C ASP A 359 -19.39 21.17 -9.77
N GLU A 360 -18.22 20.77 -10.29
CA GLU A 360 -17.19 19.97 -9.62
C GLU A 360 -15.92 20.81 -9.40
N ALA A 361 -15.20 20.53 -8.32
CA ALA A 361 -13.90 21.11 -8.00
C ALA A 361 -12.92 20.02 -7.55
N GLY A 362 -11.64 20.18 -7.91
CA GLY A 362 -10.57 19.36 -7.37
C GLY A 362 -10.36 19.66 -5.89
N ALA A 363 -10.10 18.62 -5.08
CA ALA A 363 -9.83 18.78 -3.66
C ALA A 363 -8.37 19.17 -3.38
N ASP A 364 -8.12 19.80 -2.22
CA ASP A 364 -6.81 20.13 -1.64
C ASP A 364 -6.40 19.16 -0.51
N LEU A 365 -5.24 19.42 0.12
CA LEU A 365 -4.72 18.56 1.20
C LEU A 365 -5.51 18.65 2.50
N ARG A 366 -6.19 19.77 2.81
CA ARG A 366 -7.06 19.86 4.00
C ARG A 366 -8.31 19.03 3.80
N GLU A 367 -8.86 19.06 2.59
CA GLU A 367 -10.00 18.22 2.20
C GLU A 367 -9.64 16.73 2.22
N LEU A 368 -8.41 16.37 1.81
CA LEU A 368 -7.89 15.01 1.96
C LEU A 368 -7.82 14.56 3.42
N VAL A 369 -7.32 15.41 4.31
CA VAL A 369 -7.30 15.12 5.76
C VAL A 369 -8.72 15.03 6.31
N ALA A 370 -9.64 15.92 5.90
CA ALA A 370 -11.04 15.87 6.33
C ALA A 370 -11.73 14.57 5.92
N MET A 371 -11.47 14.07 4.70
CA MET A 371 -11.97 12.76 4.25
C MET A 371 -11.41 11.63 5.13
N HIS A 372 -10.11 11.65 5.45
CA HIS A 372 -9.51 10.65 6.34
C HIS A 372 -10.07 10.70 7.77
N VAL A 373 -10.22 11.89 8.35
CA VAL A 373 -10.81 12.04 9.69
C VAL A 373 -12.23 11.49 9.71
N ALA A 374 -13.00 11.67 8.64
CA ALA A 374 -14.37 11.18 8.54
C ALA A 374 -14.46 9.67 8.23
N HIS A 375 -13.51 9.12 7.49
CA HIS A 375 -13.51 7.77 6.94
C HIS A 375 -12.10 7.14 6.92
N PRO A 376 -11.48 6.91 8.10
CA PRO A 376 -10.12 6.36 8.16
C PRO A 376 -10.05 4.92 7.63
N GLU A 377 -11.18 4.19 7.68
CA GLU A 377 -11.31 2.81 7.20
C GLU A 377 -10.92 2.64 5.73
N LEU A 378 -11.22 3.64 4.88
CA LEU A 378 -10.95 3.57 3.44
C LEU A 378 -9.47 3.36 3.15
N VAL A 379 -8.60 4.16 3.79
CA VAL A 379 -7.16 4.08 3.54
C VAL A 379 -6.61 2.74 4.07
N ALA A 380 -7.05 2.30 5.24
CA ALA A 380 -6.64 1.03 5.83
C ALA A 380 -7.00 -0.20 4.96
N GLU A 381 -8.06 -0.08 4.16
CA GLU A 381 -8.54 -1.12 3.23
C GLU A 381 -8.06 -0.89 1.78
N GLY A 382 -7.01 -0.09 1.58
CA GLY A 382 -6.39 0.12 0.26
C GLY A 382 -7.21 0.99 -0.69
N ARG A 383 -8.10 1.85 -0.19
CA ARG A 383 -8.90 2.81 -0.96
C ARG A 383 -8.31 4.20 -0.84
N TYR A 384 -7.48 4.56 -1.81
CA TYR A 384 -6.67 5.77 -1.75
C TYR A 384 -7.32 6.92 -2.50
N PHE A 385 -7.02 8.12 -2.03
CA PHE A 385 -7.50 9.37 -2.61
C PHE A 385 -6.36 10.24 -3.10
N GLU A 386 -6.55 10.80 -4.29
CA GLU A 386 -5.68 11.79 -4.91
C GLU A 386 -6.40 13.14 -4.97
N PRO A 387 -6.03 14.15 -4.15
CA PRO A 387 -6.57 15.50 -4.27
C PRO A 387 -6.08 16.15 -5.57
N LEU A 388 -6.98 16.33 -6.55
CA LEU A 388 -6.60 16.80 -7.89
C LEU A 388 -6.04 18.24 -7.93
N ASN A 389 -6.19 19.02 -6.85
CA ASN A 389 -5.64 20.37 -6.75
C ASN A 389 -4.29 20.42 -6.01
N ALA A 390 -3.69 19.32 -5.58
CA ALA A 390 -2.40 19.35 -4.87
C ALA A 390 -1.31 18.62 -5.67
N VAL A 391 -0.43 19.39 -6.33
CA VAL A 391 0.68 18.85 -7.12
C VAL A 391 2.02 19.21 -6.49
N LEU A 392 3.00 18.30 -6.57
CA LEU A 392 4.35 18.53 -6.05
C LEU A 392 5.04 19.65 -6.84
N ASP A 393 5.70 20.57 -6.15
CA ASP A 393 6.52 21.59 -6.81
C ASP A 393 7.71 20.95 -7.55
N GLY A 394 7.90 21.35 -8.81
CA GLY A 394 8.89 20.79 -9.74
C GLY A 394 10.34 20.92 -9.27
N SER A 395 10.64 21.83 -8.35
CA SER A 395 11.98 21.98 -7.76
C SER A 395 12.42 20.80 -6.89
N TYR A 396 11.50 19.93 -6.46
CA TYR A 396 11.77 18.75 -5.63
C TYR A 396 11.68 17.42 -6.39
N ALA A 397 11.19 17.43 -7.64
CA ALA A 397 11.03 16.22 -8.45
C ALA A 397 12.37 15.61 -8.90
N THR A 398 13.43 16.41 -8.98
CA THR A 398 14.74 16.06 -9.56
C THR A 398 15.60 15.13 -8.70
N GLY A 399 15.19 14.80 -7.47
CA GLY A 399 15.99 13.99 -6.53
C GLY A 399 15.43 12.61 -6.21
N LEU A 400 14.15 12.35 -6.52
CA LEU A 400 13.45 11.19 -6.00
C LEU A 400 13.76 9.88 -6.75
N THR A 401 14.07 9.92 -8.05
CA THR A 401 14.20 8.66 -8.82
C THR A 401 14.88 8.75 -10.19
N GLY A 402 15.37 9.91 -10.65
CA GLY A 402 15.92 10.03 -12.01
C GLY A 402 14.90 9.76 -13.13
N PHE A 403 13.61 9.96 -12.85
CA PHE A 403 12.52 9.85 -13.81
C PHE A 403 12.17 11.22 -14.41
N ASP A 404 11.64 11.23 -15.63
CA ASP A 404 11.36 12.43 -16.47
C ASP A 404 10.89 13.67 -15.68
N ASP A 405 11.59 14.79 -15.89
CA ASP A 405 11.45 16.06 -15.16
C ASP A 405 10.10 16.79 -15.43
N ASP A 406 9.32 16.36 -16.42
CA ASP A 406 8.10 17.04 -16.88
C ASP A 406 6.78 16.50 -16.28
N ILE A 407 6.85 15.62 -15.28
CA ILE A 407 5.67 14.92 -14.75
C ILE A 407 5.06 15.65 -13.54
N LEU A 408 3.81 16.10 -13.68
CA LEU A 408 3.00 16.62 -12.56
C LEU A 408 2.61 15.50 -11.59
N ARG A 409 3.35 15.38 -10.48
CA ARG A 409 3.07 14.40 -9.42
C ARG A 409 1.95 14.92 -8.52
N THR A 410 0.90 14.12 -8.37
CA THR A 410 -0.24 14.47 -7.49
C THR A 410 0.01 13.86 -6.11
N ALA A 411 -0.38 14.58 -5.06
CA ALA A 411 -0.40 14.00 -3.72
C ALA A 411 -1.34 12.78 -3.68
N CYS A 412 -1.06 11.83 -2.79
CA CYS A 412 -1.92 10.69 -2.53
C CYS A 412 -1.90 10.38 -1.03
N LEU A 413 -3.06 10.06 -0.47
CA LEU A 413 -3.15 9.47 0.86
C LEU A 413 -3.26 7.94 0.73
N TYR A 414 -2.24 7.24 1.19
CA TYR A 414 -2.13 5.78 1.10
C TYR A 414 -1.75 5.14 2.45
N TRP A 415 -1.86 3.82 2.54
CA TRP A 415 -1.44 3.06 3.72
C TRP A 415 0.00 2.59 3.58
N TRP A 416 0.84 3.00 4.52
CA TRP A 416 2.28 2.74 4.51
C TRP A 416 2.78 2.45 5.93
N ARG A 417 3.51 1.34 6.11
CA ARG A 417 4.05 0.95 7.44
C ARG A 417 3.00 0.94 8.56
N GLY A 418 1.80 0.45 8.28
CA GLY A 418 0.75 0.34 9.30
C GLY A 418 0.09 1.65 9.69
N ARG A 419 0.28 2.72 8.92
CA ARG A 419 -0.35 4.02 9.15
C ARG A 419 -0.72 4.72 7.84
N PRO A 420 -1.67 5.67 7.87
CA PRO A 420 -1.93 6.54 6.74
C PRO A 420 -0.73 7.47 6.48
N GLU A 421 -0.41 7.71 5.21
CA GLU A 421 0.68 8.58 4.79
C GLU A 421 0.26 9.43 3.58
N ILE A 422 0.56 10.73 3.63
CA ILE A 422 0.50 11.63 2.46
C ILE A 422 1.87 11.64 1.79
N GLY A 423 1.94 11.11 0.58
CA GLY A 423 3.14 11.16 -0.26
C GLY A 423 2.80 11.45 -1.71
N ALA A 424 3.82 11.47 -2.56
CA ALA A 424 3.65 11.72 -3.98
C ALA A 424 3.52 10.38 -4.72
N ASN A 425 2.48 10.23 -5.54
CA ASN A 425 2.46 9.16 -6.52
C ASN A 425 3.57 9.44 -7.54
N LEU A 426 4.53 8.52 -7.74
CA LEU A 426 5.69 8.80 -8.59
C LEU A 426 5.29 9.00 -10.05
N ARG A 427 4.11 8.51 -10.47
CA ARG A 427 3.56 8.71 -11.81
C ARG A 427 2.05 8.98 -11.77
N PRO A 428 1.54 9.96 -12.53
CA PRO A 428 0.11 10.24 -12.68
C PRO A 428 -0.51 9.23 -13.64
N LYS A 429 -0.52 7.95 -13.27
CA LYS A 429 -1.12 6.87 -14.07
C LYS A 429 -2.51 6.53 -13.55
N ALA A 430 -3.32 5.92 -14.39
CA ALA A 430 -4.54 5.25 -13.94
C ALA A 430 -4.16 4.03 -13.08
N ILE A 431 -4.54 4.05 -11.80
CA ILE A 431 -4.27 2.98 -10.84
C ILE A 431 -5.55 2.58 -10.13
N SER A 432 -5.85 1.29 -10.06
CA SER A 432 -7.12 0.80 -9.51
C SER A 432 -7.33 1.06 -8.02
N ILE A 433 -6.27 1.21 -7.21
CA ILE A 433 -6.35 1.59 -5.78
C ILE A 433 -6.60 3.09 -5.55
N CYS A 434 -6.29 3.95 -6.51
CA CYS A 434 -6.37 5.41 -6.36
C CYS A 434 -7.63 5.95 -7.02
N ARG A 435 -8.33 6.88 -6.36
CA ARG A 435 -9.43 7.64 -6.95
C ARG A 435 -9.27 9.14 -6.70
N PRO A 436 -9.70 9.98 -7.66
CA PRO A 436 -9.75 11.42 -7.44
C PRO A 436 -10.63 11.78 -6.25
N LEU A 437 -10.11 12.59 -5.33
CA LEU A 437 -10.93 13.26 -4.34
C LEU A 437 -11.51 14.53 -4.96
N LEU A 438 -12.84 14.58 -5.03
CA LEU A 438 -13.59 15.68 -5.64
C LEU A 438 -14.58 16.25 -4.65
N ARG A 439 -14.78 17.57 -4.75
CA ARG A 439 -15.80 18.30 -4.03
C ARG A 439 -16.80 18.90 -5.01
N GLY A 440 -18.07 18.97 -4.61
CA GLY A 440 -19.03 19.83 -5.28
C GLY A 440 -18.65 21.32 -5.13
N ALA A 441 -18.82 22.10 -6.19
CA ALA A 441 -18.53 23.54 -6.18
C ALA A 441 -19.31 24.33 -5.11
N ALA A 442 -20.52 23.87 -4.73
CA ALA A 442 -21.33 24.49 -3.69
C ALA A 442 -20.79 24.18 -2.28
N VAL A 443 -20.63 25.23 -1.48
CA VAL A 443 -20.06 25.19 -0.12
C VAL A 443 -20.99 25.90 0.86
N GLY A 444 -21.20 25.30 2.04
CA GLY A 444 -21.85 25.94 3.18
C GLY A 444 -20.82 26.64 4.07
N ARG A 445 -21.12 27.85 4.53
CA ARG A 445 -20.27 28.63 5.44
C ARG A 445 -21.03 28.95 6.72
#